data_AF-A0A832X0U5-F1
#
_entry.id   AF-A0A832X0U5-F1
#
_cell.length_a   1.000
_cell.length_b   1.000
_cell.length_c   1.000
_cell.angle_alpha   90.00
_cell.angle_beta   90.00
_cell.angle_gamma   90.00
#
_symmetry.space_group_name_H-M   'P 1'
#
loop_
_entity.id
_entity.type
_entity.pdbx_description
1 polymer ?
#
loop_
_entity_poly.entity_id
_entity_poly.type
_entity_poly.pdbx_seq_one_letter_code
_entity_poly.pdbx_strand_id
1 'polypeptide(L)'
;MTDQKIIDTRSSFHELLNHVFSQNKELYLEYGKIEYPHLKTYFLESNYPEDYDLSRNIPKEYKLYKSNEEDFYRLANKENKNAGFLDTSRGRIWQFFSLEKSEKSDSFVKKWADNTINLDRCWQSN
;
A
#
# COMPACT_ATOMS: atom_id res chain seq x y z
N MET A 1 19.86 9.20 11.36
CA MET A 1 18.59 8.82 10.70
C MET A 1 18.30 7.40 11.12
N THR A 2 17.21 7.17 11.86
CA THR A 2 16.79 5.81 12.21
C THR A 2 16.37 5.11 10.93
N ASP A 3 16.95 3.96 10.63
CA ASP A 3 16.55 3.19 9.46
C ASP A 3 15.14 2.66 9.67
N GLN A 4 14.20 3.15 8.86
CA GLN A 4 12.81 2.70 8.90
C GLN A 4 12.75 1.19 8.67
N LYS A 5 12.09 0.47 9.60
CA LYS A 5 11.84 -0.97 9.49
C LYS A 5 11.03 -1.28 8.23
N ILE A 6 11.50 -2.26 7.45
CA ILE A 6 10.78 -2.75 6.28
C ILE A 6 9.73 -3.76 6.73
N ILE A 7 8.52 -3.61 6.19
CA ILE A 7 7.43 -4.55 6.39
C ILE A 7 7.29 -5.43 5.15
N ASP A 8 7.45 -6.73 5.33
CA ASP A 8 7.55 -7.72 4.25
C ASP A 8 6.65 -8.95 4.49
N THR A 9 5.73 -8.88 5.45
CA THR A 9 4.72 -9.92 5.71
C THR A 9 3.38 -9.27 6.10
N ARG A 10 2.27 -9.99 5.92
CA ARG A 10 0.95 -9.57 6.41
C ARG A 10 0.92 -9.49 7.93
N SER A 11 1.65 -10.36 8.63
CA SER A 11 1.76 -10.32 10.10
C SER A 11 2.38 -9.01 10.57
N SER A 12 3.54 -8.64 10.01
CA SER A 12 4.22 -7.37 10.32
C SER A 12 3.38 -6.15 9.95
N PHE A 13 2.55 -6.25 8.90
CA PHE A 13 1.58 -5.21 8.54
C PHE A 13 0.46 -5.10 9.57
N HIS A 14 -0.12 -6.21 10.05
CA HIS A 14 -1.13 -6.19 11.10
C HIS A 14 -0.58 -5.64 12.42
N GLU A 15 0.66 -5.98 12.78
CA GLU A 15 1.37 -5.37 13.92
C GLU A 15 1.45 -3.85 13.76
N LEU A 16 1.86 -3.37 12.59
CA LEU A 16 1.87 -1.93 12.30
C LEU A 16 0.47 -1.32 12.50
N LEU A 17 -0.58 -1.91 11.92
CA LEU A 17 -1.95 -1.38 12.06
C LEU A 17 -2.38 -1.32 13.53
N ASN A 18 -2.10 -2.36 14.30
CA ASN A 18 -2.39 -2.38 15.74
C ASN A 18 -1.65 -1.24 16.46
N HIS A 19 -0.40 -0.95 16.08
CA HIS A 19 0.36 0.15 16.67
C HIS A 19 -0.18 1.53 16.26
N VAL A 20 -0.52 1.70 14.98
CA VAL A 20 -1.13 2.93 14.45
C VAL A 20 -2.45 3.25 15.14
N PHE A 21 -3.32 2.26 15.32
CA PHE A 21 -4.62 2.47 15.95
C PHE A 21 -4.59 2.44 17.49
N SER A 22 -3.57 1.86 18.11
CA SER A 22 -3.38 1.88 19.58
C SER A 22 -2.77 3.20 20.12
N GLN A 23 -2.52 4.19 19.24
CA GLN A 23 -1.94 5.49 19.59
C GLN A 23 -0.55 5.43 20.26
N ASN A 24 0.24 4.36 20.02
CA ASN A 24 1.58 4.26 20.58
C ASN A 24 2.59 5.13 19.80
N LYS A 25 2.85 6.34 20.32
CA LYS A 25 3.66 7.34 19.64
C LYS A 25 5.14 6.98 19.47
N GLU A 26 5.70 6.20 20.39
CA GLU A 26 7.11 5.81 20.35
C GLU A 26 7.39 4.81 19.23
N LEU A 27 6.44 3.90 18.98
CA LEU A 27 6.53 2.91 17.92
C LEU A 27 6.37 3.52 16.50
N TYR A 28 5.73 4.68 16.35
CA TYR A 28 5.75 5.39 15.06
C TYR A 28 7.16 5.68 14.59
N LEU A 29 8.09 5.97 15.49
CA LEU A 29 9.45 6.32 15.12
C LEU A 29 10.22 5.13 14.52
N GLU A 30 9.90 3.88 14.92
CA GLU A 30 10.50 2.65 14.36
C GLU A 30 10.06 2.43 12.91
N TYR A 31 8.79 2.69 12.62
CA TYR A 31 8.18 2.48 11.32
C TYR A 31 8.20 3.72 10.42
N GLY A 32 8.91 4.78 10.81
CA GLY A 32 9.07 6.02 10.04
C GLY A 32 7.96 7.05 10.28
N LYS A 33 8.12 8.27 9.75
CA LYS A 33 7.16 9.38 9.93
C LYS A 33 5.81 9.04 9.28
N ILE A 34 4.94 8.35 10.00
CA ILE A 34 3.51 8.28 9.70
C ILE A 34 2.90 9.54 10.32
N GLU A 35 2.98 10.67 9.60
CA GLU A 35 2.51 11.96 10.11
C GLU A 35 0.98 11.98 10.34
N TYR A 36 0.25 11.05 9.72
CA TYR A 36 -1.19 10.94 9.79
C TYR A 36 -1.58 9.45 9.86
N PRO A 37 -2.09 8.95 11.00
CA PRO A 37 -2.48 7.55 11.18
C PRO A 37 -3.82 7.25 10.48
N HIS A 38 -4.00 7.70 9.25
CA HIS A 38 -5.16 7.37 8.44
C HIS A 38 -4.78 6.21 7.53
N LEU A 39 -5.41 5.06 7.76
CA LEU A 39 -5.41 3.96 6.80
C LEU A 39 -6.56 4.20 5.82
N LYS A 40 -6.24 4.31 4.53
CA LYS A 40 -7.27 4.30 3.49
C LYS A 40 -7.16 3.02 2.69
N THR A 41 -8.28 2.32 2.54
CA THR A 41 -8.34 1.05 1.82
C THR A 41 -9.10 1.23 0.51
N TYR A 42 -8.57 0.65 -0.56
CA TYR A 42 -9.16 0.66 -1.89
C TYR A 42 -9.33 -0.77 -2.37
N PHE A 43 -10.44 -1.02 -3.07
CA PHE A 43 -10.65 -2.26 -3.80
C PHE A 43 -10.40 -2.00 -5.28
N LEU A 44 -9.47 -2.75 -5.85
CA LEU A 44 -9.11 -2.64 -7.25
C LEU A 44 -9.56 -3.92 -7.93
N GLU A 45 -10.45 -3.80 -8.91
CA GLU A 45 -10.84 -4.93 -9.75
C GLU A 45 -9.86 -5.04 -10.92
N SER A 46 -9.24 -6.19 -11.03
CA SER A 46 -8.23 -6.51 -12.01
C SER A 46 -8.66 -7.73 -12.82
N ASN A 47 -8.68 -7.57 -14.14
CA ASN A 47 -8.88 -8.69 -15.08
C ASN A 47 -7.56 -9.20 -15.68
N TYR A 48 -6.44 -8.98 -14.97
CA TYR A 48 -5.14 -9.43 -15.43
C TYR A 48 -4.91 -10.94 -15.18
N PRO A 49 -4.12 -11.61 -16.05
CA PRO A 49 -3.64 -12.95 -15.80
C PRO A 49 -2.65 -12.97 -14.60
N GLU A 50 -2.44 -14.15 -14.02
CA GLU A 50 -1.61 -14.36 -12.82
C GLU A 50 -0.15 -13.90 -12.99
N ASP A 51 0.36 -13.83 -14.22
CA ASP A 51 1.72 -13.43 -14.57
C ASP A 51 1.88 -11.93 -14.87
N TYR A 52 0.85 -11.13 -14.61
CA TYR A 52 0.92 -9.69 -14.85
C TYR A 52 1.92 -8.99 -13.94
N ASP A 53 2.80 -8.19 -14.55
CA ASP A 53 3.74 -7.34 -13.84
C ASP A 53 3.03 -6.14 -13.21
N LEU A 54 2.68 -6.31 -11.92
CA LEU A 54 2.01 -5.32 -11.07
C LEU A 54 2.78 -4.00 -10.91
N SER A 55 4.08 -3.99 -11.22
CA SER A 55 4.89 -2.77 -11.14
C SER A 55 4.65 -1.82 -12.32
N ARG A 56 4.02 -2.32 -13.39
CA ARG A 56 3.68 -1.51 -14.56
C ARG A 56 2.70 -0.42 -14.20
N ASN A 57 2.92 0.75 -14.81
CA ASN A 57 2.02 1.91 -14.73
C ASN A 57 1.81 2.49 -13.32
N ILE A 58 2.57 2.02 -12.32
CA ILE A 58 2.65 2.68 -11.02
C ILE A 58 3.27 4.08 -11.21
N PRO A 59 2.72 5.13 -10.57
CA PRO A 59 3.31 6.46 -10.60
C PRO A 59 4.80 6.45 -10.23
N LYS A 60 5.62 7.18 -11.00
CA LYS A 60 7.10 7.13 -10.96
C LYS A 60 7.72 7.45 -9.60
N GLU A 61 6.99 8.19 -8.77
CA GLU A 61 7.39 8.55 -7.42
C GLU A 61 7.32 7.36 -6.43
N TYR A 62 6.66 6.26 -6.81
CA TYR A 62 6.55 5.03 -6.04
C TYR A 62 7.26 3.85 -6.71
N LYS A 63 7.57 2.85 -5.89
CA LYS A 63 8.03 1.53 -6.31
C LYS A 63 7.28 0.47 -5.56
N LEU A 64 6.86 -0.58 -6.27
CA LEU A 64 6.27 -1.77 -5.68
C LEU A 64 7.37 -2.82 -5.49
N TYR A 65 7.40 -3.41 -4.30
CA TYR A 65 8.32 -4.46 -3.92
C TYR A 65 7.51 -5.68 -3.55
N LYS A 66 7.89 -6.84 -4.11
CA LYS A 66 7.36 -8.12 -3.65
C LYS A 66 7.81 -8.34 -2.21
N SER A 67 6.87 -8.72 -1.36
CA SER A 67 7.12 -9.09 0.04
C SER A 67 7.57 -10.55 0.12
N ASN A 68 7.76 -11.09 1.32
CA ASN A 68 8.08 -12.52 1.50
C ASN A 68 6.88 -13.45 1.28
N GLU A 69 5.69 -12.88 1.08
CA GLU A 69 4.46 -13.59 0.76
C GLU A 69 4.09 -13.35 -0.71
N GLU A 70 3.67 -14.40 -1.40
CA GLU A 70 3.50 -14.38 -2.86
C GLU A 70 2.53 -13.29 -3.34
N ASP A 71 1.39 -13.17 -2.64
CA ASP A 71 0.29 -12.26 -2.98
C ASP A 71 0.31 -10.95 -2.19
N PHE A 72 1.45 -10.58 -1.62
CA PHE A 72 1.57 -9.38 -0.80
C PHE A 72 2.72 -8.51 -1.29
N TYR A 73 2.46 -7.23 -1.43
CA TYR A 73 3.42 -6.27 -1.97
C TYR A 73 3.46 -5.02 -1.12
N ARG A 74 4.64 -4.42 -1.03
CA ARG A 74 4.87 -3.14 -0.35
C ARG A 74 5.11 -2.05 -1.38
N LEU A 75 4.39 -0.95 -1.25
CA LEU A 75 4.62 0.29 -1.96
C LEU A 75 5.55 1.19 -1.14
N ALA A 76 6.55 1.79 -1.78
CA ALA A 76 7.47 2.72 -1.15
C ALA A 76 7.74 3.94 -2.03
N ASN A 77 8.06 5.07 -1.40
CA ASN A 77 8.58 6.26 -2.07
C ASN A 77 9.84 6.76 -1.34
N LYS A 78 10.35 7.93 -1.71
CA LYS A 78 11.55 8.51 -1.10
C LYS A 78 11.38 8.88 0.39
N GLU A 79 10.16 9.19 0.80
CA GLU A 79 9.82 9.70 2.13
C GLU A 79 9.42 8.57 3.09
N ASN A 80 8.77 7.53 2.57
CA ASN A 80 8.17 6.45 3.32
C ASN A 80 8.46 5.10 2.64
N LYS A 81 9.28 4.27 3.30
CA LYS A 81 9.54 2.89 2.86
C LYS A 81 8.28 2.02 2.97
N ASN A 82 7.29 2.38 3.77
CA ASN A 82 6.03 1.65 3.94
C ASN A 82 4.83 2.54 3.52
N ALA A 83 4.86 3.10 2.31
CA ALA A 83 3.83 4.03 1.82
C ALA A 83 2.45 3.36 1.61
N GLY A 84 2.45 2.07 1.33
CA GLY A 84 1.22 1.29 1.23
C GLY A 84 1.49 -0.20 1.02
N PHE A 85 0.42 -0.98 0.98
CA PHE A 85 0.47 -2.43 0.83
C PHE A 85 -0.62 -2.89 -0.14
N LEU A 86 -0.29 -3.84 -1.00
CA LEU A 86 -1.22 -4.45 -1.94
C LEU A 86 -1.35 -5.93 -1.60
N ASP A 87 -2.58 -6.37 -1.40
CA ASP A 87 -2.94 -7.77 -1.20
C ASP A 87 -3.74 -8.27 -2.41
N THR A 88 -3.17 -9.23 -3.13
CA THR A 88 -3.76 -9.84 -4.34
C THR A 88 -4.33 -11.24 -4.10
N SER A 89 -4.37 -11.72 -2.86
CA SER A 89 -4.74 -13.11 -2.51
C SER A 89 -6.19 -13.49 -2.87
N ARG A 90 -7.02 -12.50 -3.22
CA ARG A 90 -8.42 -12.68 -3.60
C ARG A 90 -8.62 -12.68 -5.13
N GLY A 91 -7.59 -13.02 -5.89
CA GLY A 91 -7.63 -13.14 -7.34
C GLY A 91 -7.90 -11.79 -8.00
N ARG A 92 -9.09 -11.61 -8.59
CA ARG A 92 -9.45 -10.40 -9.34
C ARG A 92 -9.66 -9.16 -8.48
N ILE A 93 -9.92 -9.33 -7.18
CA ILE A 93 -10.17 -8.20 -6.28
C ILE A 93 -8.92 -7.98 -5.44
N TRP A 94 -8.18 -6.92 -5.73
CA TRP A 94 -7.02 -6.53 -4.94
C TRP A 94 -7.40 -5.52 -3.88
N GLN A 95 -6.76 -5.63 -2.72
CA GLN A 95 -6.92 -4.67 -1.64
C GLN A 95 -5.65 -3.83 -1.52
N PHE A 96 -5.78 -2.53 -1.75
CA PHE A 96 -4.68 -1.59 -1.56
C PHE A 96 -4.90 -0.78 -0.28
N PHE A 97 -3.95 -0.91 0.65
CA PHE A 97 -3.90 -0.19 1.92
C PHE A 97 -2.89 0.95 1.80
N SER A 98 -3.36 2.19 1.86
CA SER A 98 -2.49 3.37 1.81
C SER A 98 -2.26 3.94 3.21
N LEU A 99 -0.99 4.23 3.51
CA LEU A 99 -0.54 4.95 4.71
C LEU A 99 -0.15 6.41 4.40
N GLU A 100 -0.45 6.87 3.19
CA GLU A 100 -0.27 8.25 2.78
C GLU A 100 -1.46 9.12 3.22
N LYS A 101 -1.31 10.45 3.13
CA LYS A 101 -2.44 11.37 3.32
C LYS A 101 -3.53 11.10 2.28
N SER A 102 -4.81 11.23 2.65
CA SER A 102 -5.95 10.91 1.78
C SER A 102 -5.83 11.48 0.37
N GLU A 103 -5.46 12.75 0.21
CA GLU A 103 -5.30 13.38 -1.12
C GLU A 103 -4.20 12.71 -1.96
N LYS A 104 -3.07 12.34 -1.34
CA LYS A 104 -1.99 11.60 -2.00
C LYS A 104 -2.45 10.20 -2.37
N SER A 105 -3.15 9.50 -1.48
CA SER A 105 -3.71 8.17 -1.72
C SER A 105 -4.70 8.17 -2.90
N ASP A 106 -5.61 9.14 -2.93
CA ASP A 106 -6.61 9.27 -3.99
C ASP A 106 -6.00 9.58 -5.34
N SER A 107 -5.02 10.50 -5.34
CA SER A 107 -4.25 10.84 -6.54
C SER A 107 -3.45 9.66 -7.07
N PHE A 108 -2.81 8.89 -6.17
CA PHE A 108 -2.07 7.68 -6.53
C PHE A 108 -2.97 6.65 -7.20
N VAL A 109 -4.07 6.26 -6.54
CA VAL A 109 -4.97 5.22 -7.06
C VAL A 109 -5.63 5.68 -8.35
N LYS A 110 -6.00 6.97 -8.47
CA LYS A 110 -6.54 7.53 -9.72
C LYS A 110 -5.54 7.38 -10.86
N LYS A 111 -4.30 7.84 -10.68
CA LYS A 111 -3.27 7.76 -11.71
C LYS A 111 -2.94 6.32 -12.07
N TRP A 112 -2.89 5.42 -11.07
CA TRP A 112 -2.60 4.03 -11.33
C TRP A 112 -3.71 3.38 -12.17
N ALA A 113 -4.98 3.58 -11.82
CA ALA A 113 -6.11 3.10 -12.59
C ALA A 113 -6.17 3.71 -14.00
N ASP A 114 -6.05 5.04 -14.13
CA ASP A 114 -6.12 5.73 -15.42
C ASP A 114 -5.02 5.26 -16.41
N ASN A 115 -3.85 4.89 -15.87
CA ASN A 115 -2.71 4.43 -16.68
C ASN A 115 -2.69 2.91 -16.87
N THR A 116 -3.62 2.17 -16.27
CA THR A 116 -3.64 0.71 -16.27
C THR A 116 -4.93 0.22 -16.90
N ILE A 117 -4.84 -0.22 -18.15
CA ILE A 117 -5.96 -0.88 -18.86
C ILE A 117 -6.45 -2.06 -17.99
N ASN A 118 -7.76 -2.34 -17.91
CA ASN A 118 -8.32 -3.45 -17.11
C ASN A 118 -8.09 -3.41 -15.59
N LEU A 119 -7.71 -2.25 -15.03
CA LEU A 119 -7.74 -2.00 -13.60
C LEU A 119 -8.86 -1.00 -13.31
N ASP A 120 -9.98 -1.47 -12.78
CA ASP A 120 -11.04 -0.61 -12.27
C ASP A 120 -10.87 -0.40 -10.77
N ARG A 121 -11.38 0.72 -10.27
CA ARG A 121 -11.32 1.08 -8.85
C ARG A 121 -12.73 1.18 -8.28
N CYS A 122 -13.02 0.38 -7.28
CA CYS A 122 -14.20 0.55 -6.45
C CYS A 122 -13.80 1.27 -5.16
N TRP A 123 -14.46 2.39 -4.88
CA TRP A 123 -14.32 3.05 -3.58
C TRP A 123 -15.05 2.22 -2.53
N GLN A 124 -14.35 1.82 -1.46
CA GLN A 124 -15.02 1.51 -0.20
C GLN A 124 -14.75 2.67 0.77
N SER A 125 -15.83 3.14 1.38
CA SER A 125 -15.95 4.42 2.08
C SER A 125 -15.25 4.46 3.45
N ASN A 126 -14.89 5.70 3.83
CA ASN A 126 -14.79 6.31 5.16
C ASN A 126 -14.76 5.39 6.40
#